data_AF-A0A150G3N2-F1
#
_entry.id   AF-A0A150G3N2-F1
#
_cell.length_a   1.000
_cell.length_b   1.000
_cell.length_c   1.000
_cell.angle_alpha   90.00
_cell.angle_beta   90.00
_cell.angle_gamma   90.00
#
_symmetry.space_group_name_H-M   'P 1'
#
loop_
_entity.id
_entity.type
_entity.pdbx_description
1 polymer ?
#
loop_
_entity_poly.entity_id
_entity_poly.type
_entity_poly.pdbx_seq_one_letter_code
_entity_poly.pdbx_strand_id
1 'polypeptide(L)'
;MEKTIFKLATRGKHSTRVQAWTNPTYDTPEKKLGSAGDAAITVQPSGGTDLIDEMFPSATSLMRRLQYQFWAVIVLIVAHVMVTGYTDPLYTRAPLTQVIVYSGQVGLLLAIVMGFFLLTSQTLYIQLGRYDLYLREFAPIYGLFLAELALYVVVKVYATVALLRRVSYLAMWSLPAYTALWTIQRVLLLLFWVAAAHSATSVFNVRFFDPELLLGLHQQAKDQQRGARASPGR
;
A
#
# COMPACT_ATOMS: atom_id res chain seq x y z
N MET A 1 9.71 -61.92 3.31
CA MET A 1 8.83 -61.09 2.48
C MET A 1 9.26 -59.65 2.65
N GLU A 2 9.96 -59.15 1.64
CA GLU A 2 10.70 -57.88 1.64
C GLU A 2 9.78 -56.66 1.45
N LYS A 3 10.13 -55.57 2.13
CA LYS A 3 9.53 -54.24 1.95
C LYS A 3 10.20 -53.56 0.75
N THR A 4 9.43 -53.31 -0.31
CA THR A 4 9.88 -52.51 -1.45
C THR A 4 9.86 -51.02 -1.11
N ILE A 5 11.06 -50.44 -1.01
CA ILE A 5 11.33 -49.02 -0.83
C ILE A 5 11.43 -48.40 -2.24
N PHE A 6 10.55 -47.46 -2.58
CA PHE A 6 10.69 -46.67 -3.80
C PHE A 6 11.69 -45.53 -3.58
N LYS A 7 12.89 -45.68 -4.13
CA LYS A 7 13.86 -44.59 -4.34
C LYS A 7 13.42 -43.75 -5.54
N LEU A 8 13.07 -42.47 -5.33
CA LEU A 8 13.10 -41.51 -6.44
C LEU A 8 14.55 -41.14 -6.73
N ALA A 9 14.99 -41.45 -7.95
CA ALA A 9 16.29 -41.10 -8.48
C ALA A 9 16.38 -39.58 -8.71
N THR A 10 17.32 -38.96 -8.02
CA THR A 10 17.82 -37.62 -8.29
C THR A 10 18.60 -37.59 -9.61
N ARG A 11 18.12 -36.84 -10.61
CA ARG A 11 19.01 -36.26 -11.64
C ARG A 11 18.34 -35.09 -12.37
N GLY A 12 18.76 -33.89 -12.00
CA GLY A 12 18.43 -32.64 -12.70
C GLY A 12 19.20 -31.50 -12.06
N LYS A 13 20.43 -31.26 -12.54
CA LYS A 13 21.28 -30.14 -12.13
C LYS A 13 20.59 -28.81 -12.46
N HIS A 14 20.02 -28.14 -11.47
CA HIS A 14 19.97 -26.69 -11.40
C HIS A 14 20.24 -26.28 -9.97
N SER A 15 21.47 -25.84 -9.70
CA SER A 15 21.85 -25.21 -8.44
C SER A 15 21.30 -23.79 -8.43
N THR A 16 20.02 -23.60 -8.12
CA THR A 16 19.57 -22.32 -7.56
C THR A 16 20.10 -22.26 -6.15
N ARG A 17 21.18 -21.50 -5.96
CA ARG A 17 21.70 -21.12 -4.65
C ARG A 17 20.66 -20.19 -4.02
N VAL A 18 19.57 -20.76 -3.49
CA VAL A 18 18.67 -20.06 -2.58
C VAL A 18 19.48 -19.89 -1.31
N GLN A 19 20.11 -18.72 -1.19
CA GLN A 19 20.67 -18.27 0.07
C GLN A 19 19.46 -18.08 0.99
N ALA A 20 19.10 -19.13 1.73
CA ALA A 20 18.19 -18.98 2.84
C ALA A 20 18.79 -17.87 3.71
N TRP A 21 18.04 -16.80 3.89
CA TRP A 21 18.42 -15.70 4.76
C TRP A 21 18.54 -16.29 6.17
N THR A 22 19.75 -16.66 6.56
CA THR A 22 20.08 -17.05 7.92
C THR A 22 19.86 -15.80 8.77
N ASN A 23 18.93 -15.89 9.70
CA ASN A 23 18.68 -14.88 10.72
C ASN A 23 20.05 -14.41 11.28
N PRO A 24 20.31 -13.10 11.41
CA PRO A 24 21.55 -12.64 12.01
C PRO A 24 21.64 -13.17 13.43
N THR A 25 22.65 -14.01 13.69
CA THR A 25 23.10 -14.32 15.05
C THR A 25 23.61 -13.03 15.67
N TYR A 26 22.90 -12.55 16.69
CA TYR A 26 23.40 -11.47 17.53
C TYR A 26 24.53 -12.03 18.40
N ASP A 27 25.76 -11.60 18.13
CA ASP A 27 26.89 -11.80 19.03
C ASP A 27 26.62 -11.02 20.32
N THR A 28 26.19 -11.71 21.37
CA THR A 28 26.20 -11.14 22.72
C THR A 28 27.63 -11.12 23.23
N PRO A 29 28.20 -9.95 23.59
CA PRO A 29 29.54 -9.89 24.16
C PRO A 29 29.56 -10.60 25.52
N GLU A 30 30.50 -11.53 25.66
CA GLU A 30 30.78 -12.30 26.87
C GLU A 30 30.80 -11.40 28.11
N LYS A 31 29.78 -11.57 28.98
CA LYS A 31 29.83 -11.04 30.35
C LYS A 31 30.21 -12.18 31.29
N LYS A 32 31.38 -12.00 31.90
CA LYS A 32 32.11 -12.89 32.80
C LYS A 32 31.22 -13.70 33.76
N LEU A 33 31.59 -14.99 33.84
CA LEU A 33 31.17 -15.98 34.83
C LEU A 33 31.18 -15.41 36.25
N GLY A 34 30.02 -15.41 36.91
CA GLY A 34 29.86 -15.14 38.33
C GLY A 34 29.14 -16.32 38.99
N SER A 35 29.85 -17.03 39.86
CA SER A 35 29.41 -17.85 41.00
C SER A 35 28.08 -18.61 40.89
N ALA A 36 28.17 -19.94 40.96
CA ALA A 36 27.06 -20.84 41.23
C ALA A 36 26.33 -20.45 42.53
N GLY A 37 25.08 -20.04 42.40
CA GLY A 37 24.16 -19.79 43.49
C GLY A 37 22.80 -19.47 42.89
N ASP A 38 21.90 -20.47 42.94
CA ASP A 38 20.47 -20.45 42.61
C ASP A 38 19.91 -19.10 42.13
N ALA A 39 20.20 -18.76 40.87
CA ALA A 39 19.35 -17.88 40.10
C ALA A 39 18.49 -18.78 39.24
N ALA A 40 17.35 -19.21 39.78
CA ALA A 40 16.25 -19.64 38.96
C ALA A 40 15.92 -18.46 38.04
N ILE A 41 16.49 -18.46 36.83
CA ILE A 41 16.07 -17.60 35.74
C ILE A 41 14.64 -18.06 35.45
N THR A 42 13.70 -17.47 36.15
CA THR A 42 12.32 -17.39 35.73
C THR A 42 12.37 -16.54 34.47
N VAL A 43 12.62 -17.20 33.34
CA VAL A 43 12.25 -16.67 32.04
C VAL A 43 10.74 -16.52 32.14
N GLN A 44 10.30 -15.34 32.57
CA GLN A 44 8.93 -14.95 32.29
C GLN A 44 8.81 -15.07 30.78
N PRO A 45 7.90 -15.91 30.25
CA PRO A 45 7.62 -15.86 28.84
C PRO A 45 7.09 -14.45 28.59
N SER A 46 7.95 -13.56 28.09
CA SER A 46 7.47 -12.33 27.46
C SER A 46 6.47 -12.81 26.43
N GLY A 47 5.24 -12.35 26.56
CA GLY A 47 4.09 -12.88 25.83
C GLY A 47 4.40 -12.96 24.35
N GLY A 48 4.75 -14.15 23.87
CA GLY A 48 4.92 -14.43 22.44
C GLY A 48 3.61 -14.33 21.66
N THR A 49 2.53 -13.96 22.35
CA THR A 49 1.25 -13.54 21.79
C THR A 49 1.33 -12.16 21.15
N ASP A 50 2.14 -11.23 21.64
CA ASP A 50 2.04 -9.83 21.20
C ASP A 50 2.53 -9.60 19.77
N LEU A 51 3.63 -10.24 19.36
CA LEU A 51 4.16 -10.12 17.99
C LEU A 51 3.27 -10.82 16.93
N ILE A 52 2.58 -11.90 17.30
CA ILE A 52 1.74 -12.67 16.36
C ILE A 52 0.34 -12.07 16.28
N ASP A 53 -0.21 -11.59 17.40
CA ASP A 53 -1.49 -10.87 17.40
C ASP A 53 -1.33 -9.46 16.77
N GLU A 54 -0.13 -8.85 16.80
CA GLU A 54 0.20 -7.66 15.98
C GLU A 54 0.31 -7.97 14.48
N MET A 55 0.95 -9.09 14.11
CA MET A 55 1.09 -9.47 12.70
C MET A 55 -0.21 -9.98 12.08
N PHE A 56 -1.14 -10.54 12.87
CA PHE A 56 -2.37 -11.19 12.36
C PHE A 56 -3.61 -10.87 13.24
N PRO A 57 -4.21 -9.68 13.08
CA PRO A 57 -5.39 -9.28 13.83
C PRO A 57 -6.61 -10.19 13.54
N SER A 58 -7.54 -10.31 14.50
CA SER A 58 -8.76 -11.11 14.32
C SER A 58 -9.53 -10.69 13.06
N ALA A 59 -10.13 -11.63 12.32
CA ALA A 59 -10.79 -11.36 11.04
C ALA A 59 -11.84 -10.21 11.12
N THR A 60 -12.55 -10.11 12.25
CA THR A 60 -13.50 -9.02 12.52
C THR A 60 -12.83 -7.67 12.71
N SER A 61 -11.67 -7.62 13.38
CA SER A 61 -10.89 -6.39 13.55
C SER A 61 -10.20 -5.96 12.27
N LEU A 62 -9.72 -6.90 11.45
CA LEU A 62 -9.15 -6.63 10.13
C LEU A 62 -10.22 -6.07 9.19
N MET A 63 -11.39 -6.71 9.10
CA MET A 63 -12.51 -6.22 8.28
C MET A 63 -12.93 -4.80 8.69
N ARG A 64 -12.98 -4.52 10.01
CA ARG A 64 -13.30 -3.18 10.51
C ARG A 64 -12.24 -2.14 10.11
N ARG A 65 -10.94 -2.48 10.20
CA ARG A 65 -9.84 -1.61 9.75
C ARG A 65 -9.96 -1.32 8.24
N LEU A 66 -10.20 -2.36 7.44
CA LEU A 66 -10.35 -2.27 5.99
C LEU A 66 -11.55 -1.38 5.63
N GLN A 67 -12.67 -1.50 6.35
CA GLN A 67 -13.83 -0.63 6.20
C GLN A 67 -13.52 0.84 6.54
N TYR A 68 -12.78 1.12 7.62
CA TYR A 68 -12.39 2.49 7.95
C TYR A 68 -11.44 3.09 6.91
N GLN A 69 -10.47 2.31 6.44
CA GLN A 69 -9.53 2.73 5.40
C GLN A 69 -10.27 3.00 4.07
N PHE A 70 -11.24 2.15 3.72
CA PHE A 70 -12.10 2.37 2.55
C PHE A 70 -12.83 3.71 2.66
N TRP A 71 -13.53 3.96 3.76
CA TRP A 71 -14.24 5.22 3.96
C TRP A 71 -13.29 6.43 3.99
N ALA A 72 -12.10 6.28 4.56
CA ALA A 72 -11.08 7.33 4.53
C ALA A 72 -10.68 7.69 3.09
N VAL A 73 -10.47 6.70 2.21
CA VAL A 73 -10.19 6.92 0.79
C VAL A 73 -11.36 7.62 0.10
N ILE A 74 -12.60 7.18 0.34
CA ILE A 74 -13.79 7.81 -0.24
C ILE A 74 -13.92 9.27 0.21
N VAL A 75 -13.71 9.55 1.50
CA VAL A 75 -13.72 10.93 2.04
C VAL A 75 -12.64 11.78 1.37
N LEU A 76 -11.44 11.25 1.16
CA LEU A 76 -10.36 11.96 0.46
C LEU A 76 -10.72 12.26 -1.00
N ILE A 77 -11.34 11.32 -1.71
CA ILE A 77 -11.83 11.53 -3.08
C ILE A 77 -12.88 12.65 -3.09
N VAL A 78 -13.88 12.58 -2.20
CA VAL A 78 -14.92 13.62 -2.10
C VAL A 78 -14.33 14.98 -1.76
N ALA A 79 -13.41 15.04 -0.80
CA ALA A 79 -12.71 16.27 -0.44
C ALA A 79 -11.94 16.85 -1.63
N HIS A 80 -11.25 16.00 -2.40
CA HIS A 80 -10.55 16.42 -3.61
C HIS A 80 -11.51 16.94 -4.69
N VAL A 81 -12.66 16.29 -4.90
CA VAL A 81 -13.70 16.75 -5.82
C VAL A 81 -14.21 18.13 -5.41
N MET A 82 -14.53 18.31 -4.13
CA MET A 82 -15.03 19.58 -3.58
C MET A 82 -14.00 20.70 -3.70
N VAL A 83 -12.74 20.46 -3.31
CA VAL A 83 -11.67 21.45 -3.44
C VAL A 83 -11.46 21.79 -4.91
N THR A 84 -11.42 20.80 -5.79
CA THR A 84 -11.23 21.03 -7.23
C THR A 84 -12.38 21.85 -7.82
N GLY A 85 -13.63 21.48 -7.54
CA GLY A 85 -14.82 22.17 -8.04
C GLY A 85 -14.94 23.60 -7.50
N TYR A 86 -14.57 23.84 -6.24
CA TYR A 86 -14.60 25.18 -5.65
C TYR A 86 -13.47 26.09 -6.15
N THR A 87 -12.30 25.51 -6.43
CA THR A 87 -11.11 26.28 -6.78
C THR A 87 -10.88 26.47 -8.28
N ASP A 88 -11.55 25.71 -9.14
CA ASP A 88 -11.57 25.93 -10.59
C ASP A 88 -12.10 27.32 -11.01
N PRO A 89 -13.23 27.81 -10.44
CA PRO A 89 -13.73 29.15 -10.76
C PRO A 89 -12.99 30.28 -10.01
N LEU A 90 -12.18 29.95 -8.98
CA LEU A 90 -11.44 30.93 -8.20
C LEU A 90 -10.19 31.40 -8.97
N TYR A 91 -10.41 32.33 -9.90
CA TYR A 91 -9.35 33.15 -10.48
C TYR A 91 -8.89 34.22 -9.49
N THR A 92 -8.24 33.79 -8.41
CA THR A 92 -7.65 34.73 -7.44
C THR A 92 -6.43 35.39 -8.07
N ARG A 93 -6.42 36.73 -8.11
CA ARG A 93 -5.27 37.53 -8.60
C ARG A 93 -4.02 37.38 -7.72
N ALA A 94 -4.19 36.93 -6.47
CA ALA A 94 -3.08 36.76 -5.53
C ALA A 94 -2.30 35.47 -5.83
N PRO A 95 -0.99 35.57 -6.17
CA PRO A 95 -0.17 34.40 -6.52
C PRO A 95 0.00 33.43 -5.34
N LEU A 96 0.05 33.96 -4.10
CA LEU A 96 0.17 33.16 -2.89
C LEU A 96 -1.04 32.23 -2.70
N THR A 97 -2.25 32.72 -2.95
CA THR A 97 -3.48 31.91 -2.86
C THR A 97 -3.47 30.80 -3.91
N GLN A 98 -3.00 31.07 -5.13
CA GLN A 98 -2.88 30.05 -6.18
C GLN A 98 -1.92 28.94 -5.79
N VAL A 99 -0.74 29.28 -5.24
CA VAL A 99 0.24 28.29 -4.80
C VAL A 99 -0.33 27.40 -3.69
N ILE A 100 -1.02 27.99 -2.70
CA ILE A 100 -1.64 27.23 -1.60
C ILE A 100 -2.71 26.27 -2.15
N VAL A 101 -3.59 26.77 -3.02
CA VAL A 101 -4.66 25.98 -3.63
C VAL A 101 -4.09 24.83 -4.46
N TYR A 102 -3.12 25.12 -5.32
CA TYR A 102 -2.52 24.11 -6.18
C TYR A 102 -1.73 23.06 -5.40
N SER A 103 -1.01 23.49 -4.37
CA SER A 103 -0.31 22.58 -3.45
C SER A 103 -1.31 21.71 -2.68
N GLY A 104 -2.44 22.28 -2.26
CA GLY A 104 -3.52 21.56 -1.58
C GLY A 104 -4.16 20.50 -2.47
N GLN A 105 -4.42 20.80 -3.74
CA GLN A 105 -4.93 19.82 -4.71
C GLN A 105 -3.94 18.67 -4.92
N VAL A 106 -2.66 18.97 -5.17
CA VAL A 106 -1.63 17.93 -5.34
C VAL A 106 -1.47 17.11 -4.07
N GLY A 107 -1.50 17.75 -2.90
CA GLY A 107 -1.44 17.08 -1.60
C GLY A 107 -2.60 16.11 -1.39
N LEU A 108 -3.82 16.51 -1.75
CA LEU A 108 -5.00 15.62 -1.70
C LEU A 108 -4.87 14.47 -2.70
N LEU A 109 -4.34 14.72 -3.90
CA LEU A 109 -4.13 13.67 -4.91
C LEU A 109 -3.16 12.61 -4.40
N LEU A 110 -2.05 13.05 -3.80
CA LEU A 110 -1.08 12.18 -3.13
C LEU A 110 -1.70 11.44 -1.94
N ALA A 111 -2.53 12.13 -1.14
CA ALA A 111 -3.22 11.52 -0.01
C ALA A 111 -4.19 10.41 -0.46
N ILE A 112 -4.89 10.57 -1.58
CA ILE A 112 -5.74 9.52 -2.16
C ILE A 112 -4.89 8.28 -2.52
N VAL A 113 -3.78 8.48 -3.22
CA VAL A 113 -2.91 7.35 -3.63
C VAL A 113 -2.27 6.67 -2.41
N MET A 114 -1.85 7.46 -1.42
CA MET A 114 -1.30 6.93 -0.16
C MET A 114 -2.37 6.17 0.63
N GLY A 115 -3.57 6.73 0.76
CA GLY A 115 -4.71 6.09 1.42
C GLY A 115 -5.09 4.79 0.73
N PHE A 116 -5.08 4.78 -0.60
CA PHE A 116 -5.31 3.59 -1.41
C PHE A 116 -4.23 2.53 -1.16
N PHE A 117 -2.95 2.92 -1.12
CA PHE A 117 -1.86 2.00 -0.77
C PHE A 117 -1.99 1.41 0.63
N LEU A 118 -2.40 2.22 1.62
CA LEU A 118 -2.66 1.74 2.98
C LEU A 118 -3.85 0.76 3.02
N LEU A 119 -4.90 1.02 2.25
CA LEU A 119 -6.04 0.10 2.12
C LEU A 119 -5.60 -1.24 1.50
N THR A 120 -4.83 -1.19 0.42
CA THR A 120 -4.41 -2.41 -0.29
C THR A 120 -3.28 -3.15 0.40
N SER A 121 -2.53 -2.52 1.31
CA SER A 121 -1.47 -3.18 2.10
C SER A 121 -1.96 -4.42 2.87
N GLN A 122 -3.27 -4.49 3.15
CA GLN A 122 -3.91 -5.61 3.83
C GLN A 122 -4.34 -6.75 2.88
N THR A 123 -4.13 -6.60 1.56
CA THR A 123 -4.48 -7.64 0.58
C THR A 123 -3.47 -8.77 0.55
N LEU A 124 -3.92 -9.94 0.11
CA LEU A 124 -3.11 -11.15 -0.01
C LEU A 124 -1.86 -10.96 -0.88
N TYR A 125 -1.91 -10.13 -1.92
CA TYR A 125 -0.76 -9.93 -2.81
C TYR A 125 0.43 -9.29 -2.11
N ILE A 126 0.19 -8.30 -1.25
CA ILE A 126 1.26 -7.61 -0.51
C ILE A 126 1.77 -8.51 0.62
N GLN A 127 0.87 -9.18 1.34
CA GLN A 127 1.26 -10.10 2.41
C GLN A 127 2.07 -11.31 1.91
N LEU A 128 1.77 -11.80 0.70
CA LEU A 128 2.52 -12.87 0.04
C LEU A 128 3.75 -12.36 -0.75
N GLY A 129 4.05 -11.06 -0.71
CA GLY A 129 5.21 -10.47 -1.40
C GLY A 129 5.12 -10.47 -2.93
N ARG A 130 3.93 -10.68 -3.51
CA ARG A 130 3.70 -10.73 -4.97
C ARG A 130 3.35 -9.34 -5.52
N TYR A 131 4.33 -8.44 -5.45
CA TYR A 131 4.20 -7.04 -5.90
C TYR A 131 4.01 -6.92 -7.42
N ASP A 132 4.45 -7.92 -8.19
CA ASP A 132 4.26 -8.01 -9.64
C ASP A 132 2.77 -8.08 -10.02
N LEU A 133 2.02 -8.96 -9.36
CA LEU A 133 0.57 -9.11 -9.55
C LEU A 133 -0.19 -7.90 -9.00
N TYR A 134 0.24 -7.38 -7.85
CA TYR A 134 -0.32 -6.17 -7.26
C TYR A 134 -0.26 -4.98 -8.22
N LEU A 135 0.94 -4.66 -8.73
CA LEU A 135 1.14 -3.53 -9.62
C LEU A 135 0.41 -3.72 -10.94
N ARG A 136 0.31 -4.96 -11.45
CA ARG A 136 -0.43 -5.24 -12.69
C ARG A 136 -1.93 -5.02 -12.54
N GLU A 137 -2.53 -5.48 -11.43
CA GLU A 137 -3.97 -5.36 -11.20
C GLU A 137 -4.37 -3.90 -10.95
N PHE A 138 -3.57 -3.16 -10.18
CA PHE A 138 -3.84 -1.75 -9.84
C PHE A 138 -3.10 -0.75 -10.73
N ALA A 139 -2.46 -1.21 -11.81
CA ALA A 139 -1.79 -0.37 -12.81
C ALA A 139 -2.64 0.81 -13.30
N PRO A 140 -3.96 0.66 -13.54
CA PRO A 140 -4.78 1.76 -14.02
C PRO A 140 -4.79 2.96 -13.08
N ILE A 141 -4.86 2.76 -11.76
CA ILE A 141 -4.85 3.90 -10.81
C ILE A 141 -3.51 4.62 -10.85
N TYR A 142 -2.41 3.87 -10.76
CA TYR A 142 -1.08 4.46 -10.73
C TYR A 142 -0.73 5.15 -12.05
N GLY A 143 -1.12 4.54 -13.18
CA GLY A 143 -0.98 5.13 -14.50
C GLY A 143 -1.78 6.41 -14.66
N LEU A 144 -3.07 6.39 -14.26
CA LEU A 144 -3.93 7.57 -14.29
C LEU A 144 -3.43 8.67 -13.35
N PHE A 145 -2.93 8.32 -12.16
CA PHE A 145 -2.32 9.27 -11.23
C PHE A 145 -1.10 9.96 -11.84
N LEU A 146 -0.16 9.19 -12.42
CA LEU A 146 1.04 9.77 -13.03
C LEU A 146 0.71 10.64 -14.24
N ALA A 147 -0.22 10.18 -15.08
CA ALA A 147 -0.70 10.92 -16.24
C ALA A 147 -1.39 12.23 -15.81
N GLU A 148 -2.24 12.17 -14.77
CA GLU A 148 -2.91 13.34 -14.20
C GLU A 148 -1.93 14.33 -13.60
N LEU A 149 -0.95 13.86 -12.82
CA LEU A 149 0.08 14.71 -12.24
C LEU A 149 0.90 15.42 -13.34
N ALA A 150 1.30 14.70 -14.38
CA ALA A 150 2.03 15.27 -15.51
C ALA A 150 1.18 16.32 -16.24
N LEU A 151 -0.08 16.00 -16.54
CA LEU A 151 -0.98 16.89 -17.26
C LEU A 151 -1.34 18.12 -16.43
N TYR A 152 -1.50 17.96 -15.12
CA TYR A 152 -1.68 19.05 -14.17
C TYR A 152 -0.51 20.04 -14.23
N VAL A 153 0.73 19.54 -14.15
CA VAL A 153 1.93 20.38 -14.29
C VAL A 153 1.94 21.11 -15.63
N VAL A 154 1.66 20.41 -16.74
CA VAL A 154 1.62 21.01 -18.08
C VAL A 154 0.59 22.14 -18.17
N VAL A 155 -0.64 21.93 -17.69
CA VAL A 155 -1.71 22.94 -17.69
C VAL A 155 -1.30 24.17 -16.88
N LYS A 156 -0.73 23.97 -15.67
CA LYS A 156 -0.33 25.09 -14.80
C LYS A 156 0.88 25.84 -15.35
N VAL A 157 1.86 25.16 -15.94
CA VAL A 157 3.00 25.78 -16.62
C VAL A 157 2.51 26.59 -17.82
N TYR A 158 1.65 26.03 -18.66
CA TYR A 158 1.07 26.74 -19.80
C TYR A 158 0.34 28.02 -19.36
N ALA A 159 -0.52 27.91 -18.34
CA ALA A 159 -1.24 29.05 -17.78
C ALA A 159 -0.27 30.12 -17.25
N THR A 160 0.77 29.71 -16.55
CA THR A 160 1.81 30.62 -16.02
C THR A 160 2.54 31.35 -17.15
N VAL A 161 2.93 30.65 -18.21
CA VAL A 161 3.57 31.25 -19.39
C VAL A 161 2.63 32.23 -20.09
N ALA A 162 1.35 31.90 -20.24
CA ALA A 162 0.35 32.80 -20.83
C ALA A 162 0.19 34.09 -19.99
N LEU A 163 0.18 33.96 -18.66
CA LEU A 163 0.13 35.09 -17.74
C LEU A 163 1.37 35.98 -17.82
N LEU A 164 2.57 35.39 -17.93
CA LEU A 164 3.81 36.13 -18.15
C LEU A 164 3.80 36.92 -19.47
N ARG A 165 3.09 36.41 -20.48
CA ARG A 165 2.83 37.12 -21.75
C ARG A 165 1.70 38.15 -21.66
N ARG A 166 1.25 38.50 -20.44
CA ARG A 166 0.19 39.48 -20.17
C ARG A 166 -1.19 39.10 -20.73
N VAL A 167 -1.43 37.82 -21.00
CA VAL A 167 -2.78 37.33 -21.32
C VAL A 167 -3.61 37.40 -20.04
N SER A 168 -4.76 38.08 -20.09
CA SER A 168 -5.66 38.14 -18.94
C SER A 168 -6.27 36.76 -18.67
N TYR A 169 -6.65 36.50 -17.41
CA TYR A 169 -7.28 35.22 -17.03
C TYR A 169 -8.56 34.91 -17.83
N LEU A 170 -9.37 35.93 -18.13
CA LEU A 170 -10.54 35.81 -18.97
C LEU A 170 -10.16 35.45 -20.42
N ALA A 171 -9.10 36.05 -20.95
CA ALA A 171 -8.63 35.76 -22.29
C ALA A 171 -8.00 34.36 -22.42
N MET A 172 -7.49 33.75 -21.33
CA MET A 172 -6.99 32.37 -21.39
C MET A 172 -8.07 31.36 -21.82
N TRP A 173 -9.33 31.56 -21.43
CA TRP A 173 -10.44 30.72 -21.86
C TRP A 173 -10.76 30.82 -23.35
N SER A 174 -10.32 31.89 -24.01
CA SER A 174 -10.44 32.02 -25.47
C SER A 174 -9.31 31.33 -26.23
N LEU A 175 -8.26 30.85 -25.53
CA LEU A 175 -7.15 30.14 -26.16
C LEU A 175 -7.53 28.66 -26.36
N PRO A 176 -7.63 28.18 -27.61
CA PRO A 176 -8.09 26.81 -27.89
C PRO A 176 -7.17 25.74 -27.29
N ALA A 177 -5.87 26.02 -27.23
CA ALA A 177 -4.89 25.13 -26.60
C ALA A 177 -5.07 25.02 -25.09
N TYR A 178 -5.40 26.12 -24.39
CA TYR A 178 -5.64 26.10 -22.95
C TYR A 178 -6.92 25.31 -22.63
N THR A 179 -8.01 25.60 -23.34
CA THR A 179 -9.29 24.91 -23.15
C THR A 179 -9.19 23.42 -23.43
N ALA A 180 -8.46 23.02 -24.48
CA ALA A 180 -8.24 21.61 -24.79
C ALA A 180 -7.44 20.92 -23.68
N LEU A 181 -6.30 21.49 -23.26
CA LEU A 181 -5.48 20.94 -22.17
C LEU A 181 -6.27 20.82 -20.87
N TRP A 182 -7.02 21.86 -20.50
CA TRP A 182 -7.89 21.84 -19.31
C TRP A 182 -8.96 20.75 -19.43
N THR A 183 -9.63 20.62 -20.58
CA THR A 183 -10.68 19.61 -20.77
C THR A 183 -10.13 18.19 -20.67
N ILE A 184 -9.00 17.91 -21.33
CA ILE A 184 -8.34 16.61 -21.26
C ILE A 184 -7.95 16.30 -19.81
N GLN A 185 -7.43 17.30 -19.08
CA GLN A 185 -7.07 17.15 -17.67
C GLN A 185 -8.29 16.85 -16.79
N ARG A 186 -9.43 17.51 -17.02
CA ARG A 186 -10.66 17.21 -16.26
C ARG A 186 -11.23 15.83 -16.56
N VAL A 187 -11.19 15.39 -17.80
CA VAL A 187 -11.61 14.04 -18.17
C VAL A 187 -10.70 13.00 -17.52
N LEU A 188 -9.38 13.21 -17.55
CA LEU A 188 -8.40 12.31 -16.96
C LEU A 188 -8.55 12.25 -15.43
N LEU A 189 -8.74 13.39 -14.77
CA LEU A 189 -9.00 13.46 -13.34
C LEU A 189 -10.29 12.74 -12.95
N LEU A 190 -11.35 12.87 -13.75
CA LEU A 190 -12.60 12.13 -13.55
C LEU A 190 -12.38 10.61 -13.67
N LEU A 191 -11.64 10.18 -14.71
CA LEU A 191 -11.27 8.78 -14.87
C LEU A 191 -10.44 8.27 -13.69
N PHE A 192 -9.52 9.09 -13.17
CA PHE A 192 -8.76 8.76 -11.96
C PHE A 192 -9.68 8.57 -10.75
N TRP A 193 -10.64 9.48 -10.50
CA TRP A 193 -11.58 9.33 -9.37
C TRP A 193 -12.43 8.06 -9.50
N VAL A 194 -12.94 7.77 -10.70
CA VAL A 194 -13.72 6.56 -10.96
C VAL A 194 -12.86 5.31 -10.75
N ALA A 195 -11.64 5.29 -11.28
CA ALA A 195 -10.71 4.18 -11.08
C ALA A 195 -10.34 3.98 -9.61
N ALA A 196 -10.06 5.07 -8.88
CA ALA A 196 -9.73 5.01 -7.46
C ALA A 196 -10.92 4.48 -6.63
N ALA A 197 -12.14 4.94 -6.89
CA ALA A 197 -13.33 4.46 -6.21
C ALA A 197 -13.62 2.98 -6.54
N HIS A 198 -13.57 2.61 -7.82
CA HIS A 198 -13.78 1.23 -8.28
C HIS A 198 -12.73 0.29 -7.65
N SER A 199 -11.46 0.65 -7.70
CA SER A 199 -10.41 -0.19 -7.12
C SER A 199 -10.46 -0.23 -5.59
N ALA A 200 -10.91 0.83 -4.92
CA ALA A 200 -11.16 0.79 -3.48
C ALA A 200 -12.28 -0.20 -3.14
N THR A 201 -13.34 -0.27 -3.95
CA THR A 201 -14.40 -1.28 -3.78
C THR A 201 -13.92 -2.70 -4.12
N SER A 202 -13.02 -2.85 -5.09
CA SER A 202 -12.54 -4.17 -5.48
C SER A 202 -11.71 -4.86 -4.39
N VAL A 203 -11.17 -4.13 -3.41
CA VAL A 203 -10.43 -4.70 -2.28
C VAL A 203 -11.29 -5.69 -1.47
N PHE A 204 -12.61 -5.52 -1.45
CA PHE A 204 -13.53 -6.42 -0.75
C PHE A 204 -13.88 -7.69 -1.54
N ASN A 205 -13.43 -7.84 -2.78
CA ASN A 205 -13.65 -9.09 -3.52
C ASN A 205 -12.82 -10.21 -2.90
N VAL A 206 -13.43 -11.41 -2.83
CA VAL A 206 -12.84 -12.63 -2.27
C VAL A 206 -11.47 -12.96 -2.90
N ARG A 207 -11.26 -12.59 -4.17
CA ARG A 207 -9.99 -12.76 -4.89
C ARG A 207 -8.80 -12.03 -4.24
N PHE A 208 -9.05 -10.92 -3.53
CA PHE A 208 -8.01 -10.08 -2.93
C PHE A 208 -8.00 -10.16 -1.40
N PHE A 209 -9.16 -10.48 -0.83
CA PHE A 209 -9.35 -10.64 0.60
C PHE A 209 -10.14 -11.93 0.87
N ASP A 210 -9.41 -13.02 1.14
CA ASP A 210 -10.00 -14.28 1.61
C ASP A 210 -9.72 -14.43 3.11
N PRO A 211 -10.71 -14.10 3.98
CA PRO A 211 -10.53 -14.20 5.41
C PRO A 211 -10.33 -15.65 5.87
N GLU A 212 -10.86 -16.63 5.16
CA GLU A 212 -10.73 -18.05 5.52
C GLU A 212 -9.33 -18.57 5.21
N LEU A 213 -8.76 -18.18 4.07
CA LEU A 213 -7.37 -18.50 3.73
C LEU A 213 -6.38 -17.87 4.72
N LEU A 214 -6.61 -16.60 5.11
CA LEU A 214 -5.81 -15.91 6.11
C LEU A 214 -5.90 -16.57 7.48
N LEU A 215 -7.10 -17.02 7.89
CA LEU A 215 -7.30 -17.78 9.12
C LEU A 215 -6.64 -19.16 9.08
N GLY A 216 -6.66 -19.84 7.93
CA GLY A 216 -5.99 -21.13 7.74
C GLY A 216 -4.46 -21.02 7.86
N LEU A 217 -3.87 -19.98 7.28
CA LEU A 217 -2.44 -19.68 7.44
C LEU A 217 -2.10 -19.35 8.92
N HIS A 218 -2.99 -18.67 9.64
CA HIS A 218 -2.85 -18.38 11.07
C HIS A 218 -2.83 -19.64 11.92
N GLN A 219 -3.75 -20.57 11.64
CA GLN A 219 -3.82 -21.86 12.34
C GLN A 219 -2.59 -22.70 12.06
N GLN A 220 -2.14 -22.80 10.79
CA GLN A 220 -0.91 -23.52 10.46
C GLN A 220 0.33 -22.92 11.12
N ALA A 221 0.47 -21.60 11.17
CA ALA A 221 1.59 -20.95 11.84
C ALA A 221 1.58 -21.21 13.35
N LYS A 222 0.41 -21.14 13.99
CA LYS A 222 0.24 -21.46 15.42
C LYS A 222 0.55 -22.94 15.70
N ASP A 223 0.11 -23.85 14.84
CA ASP A 223 0.34 -25.28 15.02
C ASP A 223 1.81 -25.65 14.79
N GLN A 224 2.51 -25.03 13.84
CA GLN A 224 3.95 -25.21 13.65
C GLN A 224 4.76 -24.74 14.87
N GLN A 225 4.38 -23.63 15.50
CA GLN A 225 5.06 -23.16 16.71
C GLN A 225 4.75 -24.00 17.95
N ARG A 226 3.51 -24.49 18.08
CA ARG A 226 3.14 -25.46 19.14
C ARG A 226 3.90 -26.77 18.96
N GLY A 227 4.02 -27.27 17.73
CA GLY A 227 4.83 -28.45 17.40
C GLY A 227 6.32 -28.25 17.71
N ALA A 228 6.88 -27.08 17.39
CA ALA A 228 8.28 -26.76 17.68
C ALA A 228 8.56 -26.63 19.20
N ARG A 229 7.60 -26.12 19.99
CA ARG A 229 7.69 -26.06 21.45
C ARG A 229 7.44 -27.38 22.16
N ALA A 230 6.75 -28.33 21.52
CA ALA A 230 6.48 -29.66 22.07
C ALA A 230 7.65 -30.65 21.86
N SER A 231 8.69 -30.26 21.14
CA SER A 231 9.86 -31.11 20.85
C SER A 231 11.18 -30.70 21.55
N PRO A 232 11.23 -30.27 22.83
CA PRO A 232 12.49 -30.15 23.55
C PRO A 232 12.88 -31.53 24.10
N GLY A 233 13.70 -32.26 23.34
CA GLY A 233 14.37 -33.45 23.85
C GLY A 233 14.08 -34.72 23.05
N ARG A 234 14.87 -34.92 22.00
CA ARG A 234 15.55 -36.19 21.74
C ARG A 234 16.96 -35.91 21.28
#